data_AF-M7MZK3-F1
#
_entry.id   AF-M7MZK3-F1
#
_cell.length_a   1.000
_cell.length_b   1.000
_cell.length_c   1.000
_cell.angle_alpha   90.00
_cell.angle_beta   90.00
_cell.angle_gamma   90.00
#
_symmetry.space_group_name_H-M   'P 1'
#
loop_
_entity.id
_entity.type
_entity.pdbx_description
1 polymer ?
#
loop_
_entity_poly.entity_id
_entity_poly.type
_entity_poly.pdbx_seq_one_letter_code
_entity_poly.pdbx_strand_id
1 'polypeptide(L)'
;MNIHEYQGKELLKKWGVKIQEGYVADSPEEAKKVAQKLKDETGTGWFVIKAQIHAGGRGKGKVQETGSNGVVLAKSLDEVPEKAKGILNGTLVTIQTGPEGKK
;
A
#
# COMPACT_ATOMS: atom_id res chain seq x y z
N MET A 1 -1.53 -9.71 -19.31
CA MET A 1 -1.73 -10.25 -17.95
C MET A 1 -0.91 -9.40 -17.00
N ASN A 2 -1.50 -8.90 -15.92
CA ASN A 2 -0.82 -8.07 -14.93
C ASN A 2 -0.88 -8.75 -13.56
N ILE A 3 0.13 -8.51 -12.71
CA ILE A 3 0.16 -8.92 -11.30
C ILE A 3 0.33 -7.68 -10.41
N HIS A 4 -0.13 -7.76 -9.16
CA HIS A 4 0.05 -6.68 -8.19
C HIS A 4 1.52 -6.56 -7.72
N GLU A 5 1.87 -5.41 -7.14
CA GLU A 5 3.22 -5.15 -6.61
C GLU A 5 3.65 -6.22 -5.59
N TYR A 6 2.74 -6.59 -4.67
CA TYR A 6 3.05 -7.60 -3.64
C TYR A 6 3.34 -8.98 -4.25
N GLN A 7 2.56 -9.40 -5.25
CA GLN A 7 2.72 -10.70 -5.93
C GLN A 7 4.06 -10.76 -6.67
N GLY A 8 4.43 -9.68 -7.37
CA GLY A 8 5.72 -9.58 -8.05
C GLY A 8 6.89 -9.64 -7.06
N LYS A 9 6.76 -8.94 -5.93
CA LYS A 9 7.77 -8.97 -4.86
C LYS A 9 7.91 -10.36 -4.23
N GLU A 10 6.81 -11.02 -3.91
CA GLU A 10 6.82 -12.39 -3.38
C GLU A 10 7.47 -13.37 -4.35
N LEU A 11 7.19 -13.24 -5.65
CA LEU A 11 7.84 -14.06 -6.67
C LEU A 11 9.36 -13.83 -6.67
N LEU A 12 9.81 -12.58 -6.69
CA LEU A 12 11.25 -12.26 -6.62
C LEU A 12 11.91 -12.82 -5.36
N LYS A 13 11.25 -12.69 -4.20
CA LYS A 13 11.75 -13.21 -2.92
C LYS A 13 11.88 -14.74 -2.93
N LYS A 14 10.94 -15.46 -3.55
CA LYS A 14 11.01 -16.93 -3.72
C LYS A 14 12.27 -17.39 -4.46
N TRP A 15 12.83 -16.54 -5.33
CA TRP A 15 14.05 -16.81 -6.08
C TRP A 15 15.30 -16.15 -5.48
N GLY A 16 15.25 -15.75 -4.20
CA GLY A 16 16.40 -15.22 -3.46
C GLY A 16 16.75 -13.77 -3.78
N VAL A 17 15.92 -13.06 -4.56
CA VAL A 17 16.14 -11.63 -4.83
C VAL A 17 15.73 -10.81 -3.61
N LYS A 18 16.63 -9.94 -3.13
CA LYS A 18 16.34 -9.04 -2.01
C LYS A 18 15.27 -8.03 -2.40
N ILE A 19 14.23 -7.91 -1.57
CA ILE A 19 13.15 -6.94 -1.73
C ILE A 19 12.96 -6.13 -0.45
N GLN A 20 12.16 -5.07 -0.54
CA GLN A 20 11.60 -4.43 0.66
C GLN A 20 10.56 -5.36 1.28
N GLU A 21 10.74 -5.67 2.57
CA GLU A 21 9.77 -6.43 3.36
C GLU A 21 8.45 -5.66 3.50
N GLY A 22 7.34 -6.39 3.47
CA GLY A 22 6.01 -5.82 3.54
C GLY A 22 4.92 -6.88 3.44
N TYR A 23 3.71 -6.48 3.77
CA TYR A 23 2.55 -7.36 3.90
C TYR A 23 1.32 -6.70 3.27
N VAL A 24 0.37 -7.52 2.81
CA VAL A 24 -0.94 -7.06 2.36
C VAL A 24 -1.87 -6.97 3.58
N ALA A 25 -2.83 -6.05 3.51
CA ALA A 25 -3.89 -5.91 4.49
C ALA A 25 -5.16 -5.41 3.81
N ASP A 26 -6.30 -5.99 4.19
CA ASP A 26 -7.62 -5.67 3.62
C ASP A 26 -8.49 -4.85 4.58
N SER A 27 -7.99 -4.57 5.79
CA SER A 27 -8.64 -3.73 6.79
C SER A 27 -7.64 -2.83 7.53
N PRO A 28 -8.07 -1.68 8.09
CA PRO A 28 -7.21 -0.85 8.94
C PRO A 28 -6.63 -1.59 10.14
N GLU A 29 -7.39 -2.51 10.73
CA GLU A 29 -6.99 -3.33 11.87
C GLU A 29 -5.89 -4.31 11.48
N GLU A 30 -6.05 -4.99 10.33
CA GLU A 30 -5.02 -5.86 9.77
C GLU A 30 -3.78 -5.07 9.37
N ALA A 31 -3.93 -3.87 8.80
CA ALA A 31 -2.82 -2.99 8.45
C ALA A 31 -1.95 -2.67 9.68
N LYS A 32 -2.57 -2.42 10.85
CA LYS A 32 -1.84 -2.23 12.12
C LYS A 32 -1.11 -3.50 12.55
N LYS A 33 -1.78 -4.66 12.49
CA LYS A 33 -1.18 -5.96 12.86
C LYS A 33 0.05 -6.27 12.01
N VAL A 34 -0.05 -6.12 10.69
CA VAL A 34 1.08 -6.43 9.79
C VAL A 34 2.18 -5.38 9.85
N ALA A 35 1.85 -4.11 10.14
CA ALA A 35 2.85 -3.08 10.41
C ALA A 35 3.61 -3.36 11.72
N GLN A 36 2.93 -3.83 12.77
CA GLN A 36 3.59 -4.26 14.01
C GLN A 36 4.54 -5.43 13.72
N LYS A 37 4.08 -6.45 12.99
CA LYS A 37 4.92 -7.57 12.56
C LYS A 37 6.15 -7.10 11.78
N LEU A 38 5.98 -6.19 10.82
CA LEU A 38 7.09 -5.63 10.03
C LEU A 38 8.08 -4.89 10.93
N LYS A 39 7.60 -4.13 11.92
CA LYS A 39 8.45 -3.46 12.92
C LYS A 39 9.25 -4.47 13.74
N ASP A 40 8.63 -5.56 14.18
CA ASP A 40 9.30 -6.58 14.98
C ASP A 40 10.38 -7.31 14.17
N GLU A 41 10.16 -7.52 12.86
CA GLU A 41 11.11 -8.20 11.98
C GLU A 41 12.26 -7.32 11.49
N THR A 42 12.01 -6.02 11.26
CA THR A 42 13.00 -5.13 10.61
C THR A 42 13.48 -3.99 11.49
N GLY A 43 12.88 -3.78 12.66
CA GLY A 43 13.14 -2.62 13.53
C GLY A 43 12.68 -1.28 12.95
N THR A 44 11.77 -1.27 11.94
CA THR A 44 11.35 0.00 11.32
C THR A 44 10.51 0.87 12.27
N GLY A 45 10.71 2.19 12.20
CA GLY A 45 9.94 3.17 12.98
C GLY A 45 8.81 3.84 12.19
N TRP A 46 8.81 3.72 10.87
CA TRP A 46 7.83 4.34 9.97
C TRP A 46 7.46 3.39 8.84
N PHE A 47 6.33 3.65 8.18
CA PHE A 47 5.69 2.74 7.24
C PHE A 47 5.26 3.46 5.97
N VAL A 48 5.23 2.72 4.86
CA VAL A 48 4.66 3.19 3.59
C VAL A 48 3.46 2.33 3.26
N ILE A 49 2.29 2.96 3.17
CA ILE A 49 1.04 2.31 2.78
C ILE A 49 0.86 2.56 1.28
N LYS A 50 0.67 1.48 0.50
CA LYS A 50 0.59 1.53 -0.96
C LYS A 50 -0.65 0.83 -1.47
N ALA A 51 -1.51 1.56 -2.18
CA ALA A 51 -2.65 1.01 -2.91
C ALA A 51 -2.21 -0.09 -3.88
N GLN A 52 -2.91 -1.22 -3.86
CA GLN A 52 -2.66 -2.36 -4.73
C GLN A 52 -3.61 -2.32 -5.93
N ILE A 53 -3.25 -1.55 -6.96
CA ILE A 53 -3.99 -1.51 -8.22
C ILE A 53 -3.09 -1.79 -9.42
N HIS A 54 -3.67 -2.28 -10.50
CA HIS A 54 -2.97 -2.45 -11.78
C HIS A 54 -2.91 -1.13 -12.55
N ALA A 55 -2.18 -0.14 -11.99
CA ALA A 55 -1.82 1.12 -12.61
C ALA A 55 -0.64 1.80 -11.87
N GLY A 56 0.13 2.59 -12.60
CA GLY A 56 1.19 3.48 -12.13
C GLY A 56 0.67 4.85 -11.68
N GLY A 57 1.57 5.75 -11.29
CA GLY A 57 1.20 7.12 -10.86
C GLY A 57 0.53 7.22 -9.48
N ARG A 58 0.42 6.11 -8.73
CA ARG A 58 -0.27 6.00 -7.44
C ARG A 58 0.12 7.06 -6.40
N GLY A 59 1.41 7.43 -6.33
CA GLY A 59 1.89 8.42 -5.36
C GLY A 59 1.38 9.84 -5.59
N LYS A 60 1.11 10.22 -6.85
CA LYS A 60 0.48 11.50 -7.19
C LYS A 60 -1.04 11.38 -7.35
N GLY A 61 -1.55 10.15 -7.47
CA GLY A 61 -2.97 9.88 -7.60
C GLY A 61 -3.75 10.18 -6.33
N LYS A 62 -5.07 10.39 -6.48
CA LYS A 62 -6.00 10.75 -5.43
C LYS A 62 -7.14 9.74 -5.34
N VAL A 63 -7.43 9.28 -4.14
CA VAL A 63 -8.61 8.48 -3.82
C VAL A 63 -9.80 9.43 -3.82
N GLN A 64 -10.79 9.18 -4.68
CA GLN A 64 -11.91 10.11 -4.88
C GLN A 64 -12.70 10.36 -3.60
N GLU A 65 -12.91 9.30 -2.81
CA GLU A 65 -13.79 9.32 -1.64
C GLU A 65 -13.15 9.99 -0.42
N THR A 66 -11.81 10.00 -0.33
CA THR A 66 -11.09 10.42 0.89
C THR A 66 -10.09 11.56 0.64
N GLY A 67 -9.73 11.84 -0.61
CA GLY A 67 -8.67 12.77 -0.97
C GLY A 67 -7.24 12.28 -0.64
N SER A 68 -7.11 11.06 -0.10
CA SER A 68 -5.81 10.45 0.20
C SER A 68 -5.02 10.18 -1.08
N ASN A 69 -3.70 10.05 -0.97
CA ASN A 69 -2.87 9.58 -2.07
C ASN A 69 -2.78 8.04 -2.08
N GLY A 70 -2.50 7.45 -3.24
CA GLY A 70 -2.34 5.99 -3.36
C GLY A 70 -1.01 5.46 -2.79
N VAL A 71 -0.07 6.34 -2.43
CA VAL A 71 1.14 6.00 -1.67
C VAL A 71 1.32 7.07 -0.60
N VAL A 72 1.31 6.66 0.67
CA VAL A 72 1.39 7.58 1.82
C VAL A 72 2.36 7.05 2.87
N LEU A 73 2.93 7.96 3.65
CA LEU A 73 3.84 7.67 4.75
C LEU A 73 3.09 7.78 6.08
N ALA A 74 3.28 6.79 6.93
CA ALA A 74 2.88 6.81 8.34
C ALA A 74 4.16 6.86 9.19
N LYS A 75 4.30 7.91 10.01
CA LYS A 75 5.51 8.14 10.83
C LYS A 75 5.51 7.34 12.13
N SER A 76 4.44 6.62 12.41
CA SER A 76 4.28 5.76 13.58
C SER A 76 3.30 4.63 13.28
N LEU A 77 3.26 3.62 14.16
CA LEU A 77 2.31 2.52 14.07
C LEU A 77 0.85 2.99 14.23
N ASP A 78 0.63 4.04 15.01
CA ASP A 78 -0.71 4.56 15.29
C ASP A 78 -1.31 5.34 14.12
N GLU A 79 -0.48 5.89 13.23
CA GLU A 79 -0.94 6.51 11.97
C GLU A 79 -1.40 5.48 10.93
N VAL A 80 -0.96 4.22 11.02
CA VAL A 80 -1.21 3.20 9.98
C VAL A 80 -2.69 2.96 9.71
N PRO A 81 -3.57 2.75 10.72
CA PRO A 81 -4.99 2.53 10.48
C PRO A 81 -5.66 3.69 9.71
N GLU A 82 -5.34 4.93 10.09
CA GLU A 82 -5.92 6.13 9.45
C GLU A 82 -5.49 6.23 7.98
N LYS A 83 -4.18 6.04 7.72
CA LYS A 83 -3.65 6.04 6.35
C LYS A 83 -4.22 4.90 5.49
N ALA A 84 -4.37 3.71 6.07
CA ALA A 84 -4.97 2.56 5.40
C ALA A 84 -6.45 2.80 5.07
N LYS A 85 -7.22 3.32 6.03
CA LYS A 85 -8.64 3.70 5.84
C LYS A 85 -8.80 4.73 4.70
N GLY A 86 -7.84 5.64 4.55
CA GLY A 86 -7.84 6.60 3.45
C GLY A 86 -7.69 5.96 2.05
N ILE A 87 -7.19 4.73 1.94
CA ILE A 87 -6.91 4.06 0.66
C ILE A 87 -7.88 2.91 0.38
N LEU A 88 -8.16 2.09 1.41
CA LEU A 88 -8.95 0.86 1.27
C LEU A 88 -10.34 1.13 0.71
N ASN A 89 -10.79 0.28 -0.21
CA ASN A 89 -12.10 0.33 -0.88
C ASN A 89 -12.39 1.62 -1.68
N GLY A 90 -11.40 2.50 -1.83
CA GLY A 90 -11.53 3.75 -2.57
C GLY A 90 -11.17 3.64 -4.05
N THR A 91 -11.66 4.59 -4.84
CA THR A 91 -11.40 4.72 -6.28
C THR A 91 -10.18 5.61 -6.48
N LEU A 92 -9.05 5.04 -6.88
CA LEU A 92 -7.81 5.78 -7.09
C LEU A 92 -7.70 6.32 -8.51
N VAL A 93 -7.77 7.65 -8.63
CA VAL A 93 -7.51 8.40 -9.85
C VAL A 93 -6.02 8.67 -9.96
N THR A 94 -5.44 8.31 -11.09
CA THR A 94 -4.03 8.50 -11.43
C THR A 94 -3.94 8.96 -12.88
N ILE A 95 -2.76 9.39 -13.32
CA ILE A 95 -2.52 9.70 -14.73
C ILE A 95 -2.77 8.51 -15.68
N GLN A 96 -2.66 7.27 -15.20
CA GLN A 96 -2.84 6.07 -16.01
C GLN A 96 -4.27 5.48 -15.94
N THR A 97 -5.02 5.81 -14.89
CA THR A 97 -6.40 5.33 -14.69
C THR A 97 -7.45 6.31 -15.18
N GLY A 98 -7.04 7.47 -15.69
CA GLY A 98 -7.97 8.51 -16.15
C GLY A 98 -8.92 9.00 -15.05
N PRO A 99 -9.91 9.84 -15.42
CA PRO A 99 -10.95 10.31 -14.51
C PRO A 99 -11.78 9.18 -13.88
N GLU A 100 -11.92 8.05 -14.58
CA GLU A 100 -12.66 6.87 -14.12
C GLU A 100 -12.01 6.20 -12.89
N GLY A 101 -10.69 6.32 -12.75
CA GLY A 101 -9.96 5.75 -11.63
C GLY A 101 -9.95 4.22 -11.63
N LYS A 102 -9.43 3.65 -10.55
CA LYS A 102 -9.38 2.19 -10.35
C LYS A 102 -9.44 1.84 -8.87
N LYS A 103 -10.17 0.78 -8.55
CA LYS A 103 -10.22 0.18 -7.22
C LYS A 103 -9.19 -0.94 -7.09
#